data_AF-A0A1G6ZCH2-F1
#
_entry.id   AF-A0A1G6ZCH2-F1
#
_cell.length_a   1.000
_cell.length_b   1.000
_cell.length_c   1.000
_cell.angle_alpha   90.00
_cell.angle_beta   90.00
_cell.angle_gamma   90.00
#
_symmetry.space_group_name_H-M   'P 1'
#
loop_
_entity.id
_entity.type
_entity.pdbx_description
1 polymer ?
#
loop_
_entity_poly.entity_id
_entity_poly.type
_entity_poly.pdbx_seq_one_letter_code
_entity_poly.pdbx_strand_id
1 'polypeptide(L)'
;MTSNNLKDALGTPRRSPVNLAAEQAILAANRHLKYLNFDDHGFSVLDVTPERAQMDWYVIGSRSTRRTPVTWARSFQTRAGTGRVVAVDRPVGR
;
A
#
# COMPACT_ATOMS: atom_id res chain seq x y z
N MET A 1 -10.77 11.05 -8.61
CA MET A 1 -9.39 10.85 -9.10
C MET A 1 -8.48 10.74 -7.88
N THR A 2 -7.55 9.79 -7.82
CA THR A 2 -6.47 9.77 -6.81
C THR A 2 -5.28 10.59 -7.34
N SER A 3 -4.33 10.95 -6.46
CA SER A 3 -3.11 11.65 -6.86
C SER A 3 -2.27 10.84 -7.86
N ASN A 4 -1.44 11.55 -8.62
CA ASN A 4 -0.39 10.95 -9.44
C ASN A 4 0.72 10.38 -8.55
N ASN A 5 1.32 9.27 -8.98
CA ASN A 5 2.40 8.61 -8.27
C ASN A 5 3.77 8.91 -8.91
N LEU A 6 4.86 8.42 -8.31
CA LEU A 6 6.23 8.60 -8.81
C LEU A 6 6.37 8.15 -10.27
N LYS A 7 5.73 7.03 -10.64
CA LYS A 7 5.77 6.53 -12.01
C LYS A 7 5.19 7.53 -13.02
N ASP A 8 4.14 8.25 -12.64
CA ASP A 8 3.41 9.15 -13.52
C ASP A 8 4.24 10.42 -13.73
N ALA A 9 4.92 10.88 -12.68
CA ALA A 9 5.89 11.97 -12.76
C ALA A 9 7.11 11.60 -13.62
N LEU A 10 7.55 10.35 -13.58
CA LEU A 10 8.70 9.85 -14.34
C LEU A 10 8.36 9.25 -15.70
N GLY A 11 7.07 9.17 -16.06
CA GLY A 11 6.61 8.54 -17.30
C GLY A 11 6.97 7.04 -17.44
N THR A 12 7.16 6.34 -16.32
CA THR A 12 7.64 4.94 -16.35
C THR A 12 6.48 3.94 -16.45
N PRO A 13 6.69 2.77 -17.08
CA PRO A 13 5.72 1.69 -17.05
C PRO A 13 5.42 1.24 -15.62
N ARG A 14 4.21 0.71 -15.44
CA ARG A 14 3.80 0.06 -14.19
C ARG A 14 4.81 -1.04 -13.84
N ARG A 15 5.28 -1.03 -12.59
CA ARG A 15 6.28 -1.92 -11.97
C ARG A 15 7.62 -1.90 -12.68
N SER A 16 8.01 -0.74 -13.20
CA SER A 16 9.34 -0.57 -13.78
C SER A 16 10.44 -0.90 -12.75
N PRO A 17 11.59 -1.47 -13.19
CA PRO A 17 12.70 -1.76 -12.28
C PRO A 17 13.20 -0.53 -11.50
N VAL A 18 13.10 0.66 -12.10
CA VAL A 18 13.50 1.93 -11.48
C VAL A 18 12.60 2.25 -10.28
N ASN A 19 11.27 2.12 -10.42
CA ASN A 19 10.34 2.39 -9.31
C ASN A 19 10.54 1.39 -8.17
N LEU A 20 10.72 0.11 -8.49
CA LEU A 20 10.98 -0.94 -7.49
C LEU A 20 12.29 -0.67 -6.75
N ALA A 21 13.36 -0.31 -7.47
CA ALA A 21 14.64 0.04 -6.85
C ALA A 21 14.52 1.27 -5.94
N ALA A 22 13.81 2.31 -6.37
CA ALA A 22 13.55 3.49 -5.55
C ALA A 22 12.75 3.14 -4.27
N GLU A 23 11.70 2.32 -4.39
CA GLU A 23 10.93 1.84 -3.24
C GLU A 23 11.82 1.10 -2.22
N GLN A 24 12.66 0.17 -2.70
CA GLN A 24 13.57 -0.56 -1.83
C GLN A 24 14.62 0.35 -1.17
N ALA A 25 15.18 1.30 -1.92
CA ALA A 25 16.14 2.26 -1.37
C ALA A 25 15.52 3.12 -0.26
N ILE A 26 14.30 3.60 -0.46
CA ILE A 26 13.57 4.40 0.54
C ILE A 26 13.26 3.56 1.78
N LEU A 27 12.77 2.33 1.61
CA LEU A 27 12.49 1.41 2.72
C LEU A 27 13.77 1.07 3.50
N ALA A 28 14.90 0.86 2.81
CA ALA A 28 16.18 0.57 3.43
C ALA A 28 16.72 1.77 4.23
N ALA A 29 16.57 2.99 3.71
CA ALA A 29 16.98 4.21 4.37
C ALA A 29 16.09 4.58 5.57
N ASN A 30 14.83 4.13 5.59
CA ASN A 30 13.83 4.54 6.58
C ASN A 30 13.21 3.34 7.28
N ARG A 31 13.88 2.82 8.33
CA ARG A 31 13.42 1.62 9.08
C ARG A 31 12.02 1.74 9.68
N HIS A 32 11.49 2.95 9.87
CA HIS A 32 10.15 3.18 10.38
C HIS A 32 9.07 2.92 9.32
N LEU A 33 9.39 3.03 8.03
CA LEU A 33 8.50 2.67 6.93
C LEU A 33 8.41 1.15 6.81
N LYS A 34 7.19 0.62 6.77
CA LYS A 34 6.95 -0.84 6.69
C LYS A 34 6.47 -1.30 5.32
N TYR A 35 5.90 -0.38 4.54
CA TYR A 35 5.36 -0.63 3.22
C TYR A 35 5.36 0.66 2.41
N LEU A 36 5.68 0.52 1.13
CA LEU A 36 5.67 1.59 0.15
C LEU A 36 5.25 0.99 -1.19
N ASN A 37 4.37 1.69 -1.90
CA ASN A 37 4.01 1.38 -3.28
C ASN A 37 3.79 2.73 -3.99
N PHE A 38 4.72 3.10 -4.84
CA PHE A 38 4.72 4.35 -5.60
C PHE A 38 4.32 4.13 -7.05
N ASP A 39 3.75 2.97 -7.34
CA ASP A 39 3.49 2.56 -8.71
C ASP A 39 1.99 2.33 -8.91
N ASP A 40 1.34 1.63 -8.00
CA ASP A 40 -0.07 1.29 -8.12
C ASP A 40 -0.98 2.38 -7.58
N HIS A 41 -2.09 2.60 -8.29
CA HIS A 41 -3.21 3.34 -7.73
C HIS A 41 -4.12 2.40 -6.95
N GLY A 42 -4.88 2.96 -6.02
CA GLY A 42 -5.66 2.16 -5.11
C GLY A 42 -6.37 2.98 -4.05
N PHE A 43 -6.80 2.28 -3.01
CA PHE A 43 -7.34 2.87 -1.80
C PHE A 43 -6.88 2.01 -0.61
N SER A 44 -7.12 2.52 0.59
CA SER A 44 -6.85 1.77 1.81
C SER A 44 -8.11 1.74 2.69
N VAL A 45 -8.28 0.66 3.44
CA VAL A 45 -9.33 0.51 4.45
C VAL A 45 -8.66 0.48 5.82
N LEU A 46 -9.07 1.37 6.71
CA LEU A 46 -8.60 1.41 8.09
C LEU A 46 -9.72 0.92 9.01
N ASP A 47 -9.51 -0.23 9.65
CA ASP A 47 -10.36 -0.76 10.71
C ASP A 47 -9.78 -0.40 12.07
N VAL A 48 -10.61 0.15 12.95
CA VAL A 48 -10.20 0.58 14.30
C VAL A 48 -11.15 -0.01 15.32
N THR A 49 -10.55 -0.68 16.30
CA THR A 49 -11.22 -1.27 17.47
C THR A 49 -10.45 -0.87 18.73
N PRO A 50 -11.02 -1.02 19.93
CA PRO A 50 -10.28 -0.78 21.17
C PRO A 50 -9.00 -1.63 21.27
N GLU A 51 -8.98 -2.84 20.69
CA GLU A 51 -7.86 -3.79 20.79
C GLU A 51 -6.79 -3.57 19.72
N ARG A 52 -7.15 -3.05 18.54
CA ARG A 52 -6.23 -2.93 17.39
C ARG A 52 -6.66 -1.89 16.37
N ALA A 53 -5.68 -1.41 15.61
CA ALA A 53 -5.92 -0.75 14.32
C ALA A 53 -5.27 -1.59 13.21
N GLN A 54 -6.00 -1.83 12.12
CA GLN A 54 -5.53 -2.55 10.93
C GLN A 54 -5.74 -1.72 9.68
N MET A 55 -4.69 -1.59 8.86
CA MET A 55 -4.74 -0.95 7.56
C MET A 55 -4.56 -2.00 6.47
N ASP A 56 -5.47 -2.00 5.50
CA ASP A 56 -5.45 -2.87 4.33
C ASP A 56 -5.33 -2.03 3.06
N TRP A 57 -4.30 -2.29 2.26
CA TRP A 57 -4.09 -1.63 0.97
C TRP A 57 -4.64 -2.48 -0.16
N TYR A 58 -5.44 -1.84 -1.03
CA TYR A 58 -5.98 -2.44 -2.24
C TYR A 58 -5.48 -1.68 -3.45
N VAL A 59 -5.02 -2.42 -4.46
CA VAL A 59 -4.60 -1.88 -5.76
C VAL A 59 -5.70 -2.09 -6.79
N ILE A 60 -5.87 -1.09 -7.65
CA ILE A 60 -6.81 -1.15 -8.77
C ILE A 60 -6.05 -1.28 -10.09
N GLY A 61 -6.69 -1.85 -11.11
CA GLY A 61 -6.18 -1.82 -12.48
C GLY A 61 -6.31 -0.42 -13.11
N SER A 62 -6.47 -0.34 -14.44
CA SER A 62 -6.55 0.96 -15.13
C SER A 62 -7.63 1.88 -14.56
N ARG A 63 -7.27 3.14 -14.29
CA ARG A 63 -8.20 4.19 -13.83
C ARG A 63 -9.17 4.64 -14.92
N SER A 64 -8.85 4.39 -16.19
CA SER A 64 -9.74 4.70 -17.32
C SER A 64 -10.85 3.65 -17.51
N THR A 65 -10.79 2.52 -16.80
CA THR A 65 -11.76 1.44 -16.90
C THR A 65 -12.70 1.43 -15.70
N ARG A 66 -13.99 1.71 -15.93
CA ARG A 66 -15.00 1.79 -14.86
C ARG A 66 -15.14 0.50 -14.03
N ARG A 67 -14.92 -0.66 -14.65
CA ARG A 67 -14.99 -2.00 -14.01
C ARG A 67 -13.60 -2.59 -13.79
N THR A 68 -12.64 -1.75 -13.39
CA THR A 68 -11.29 -2.19 -13.07
C THR A 68 -11.29 -3.11 -11.85
N PRO A 69 -10.52 -4.21 -11.84
CA PRO A 69 -10.47 -5.11 -10.69
C PRO A 69 -9.83 -4.43 -9.48
N VAL A 70 -10.23 -4.88 -8.30
CA VAL A 70 -9.65 -4.49 -7.01
C VAL A 70 -8.95 -5.70 -6.41
N THR A 71 -7.66 -5.58 -6.11
CA THR A 71 -6.85 -6.67 -5.55
C THR A 71 -6.25 -6.23 -4.22
N TRP A 72 -6.33 -7.09 -3.20
CA TRP A 72 -5.63 -6.86 -1.93
C TRP A 72 -4.11 -6.97 -2.15
N ALA A 73 -3.36 -5.98 -1.68
CA ALA A 73 -1.92 -5.93 -1.85
C ALA A 73 -1.18 -6.29 -0.56
N ARG A 74 -1.54 -5.66 0.56
CA ARG A 74 -0.86 -5.86 1.83
C ARG A 74 -1.71 -5.39 3.00
N SER A 75 -1.46 -5.95 4.17
CA SER A 75 -2.10 -5.55 5.41
C SER A 75 -1.12 -5.48 6.57
N PHE A 76 -1.35 -4.52 7.45
CA PHE A 76 -0.59 -4.34 8.68
C PHE A 76 -1.54 -4.01 9.82
N GLN A 77 -1.18 -4.46 11.02
CA GLN A 77 -1.89 -4.07 12.23
C GLN A 77 -0.93 -3.56 13.30
N THR A 78 -1.47 -2.81 14.24
CA THR A 78 -0.88 -2.55 15.55
C THR A 78 -1.90 -2.90 16.63
N ARG A 79 -1.44 -3.50 17.72
CA ARG A 79 -2.27 -3.78 18.89
C ARG A 79 -2.14 -2.65 19.92
N ALA A 80 -3.23 -2.36 20.61
CA ALA A 80 -3.25 -1.36 21.68
C ALA A 80 -2.12 -1.61 22.69
N GLY A 81 -1.46 -0.53 23.12
CA GLY A 81 -0.36 -0.59 24.09
C GLY A 81 0.97 -1.15 23.58
N THR A 82 1.05 -1.70 22.37
CA THR A 82 2.31 -2.32 21.89
C THR A 82 3.25 -1.36 21.16
N GLY A 83 2.70 -0.30 20.55
CA GLY A 83 3.46 0.59 19.66
C GLY A 83 4.13 -0.12 18.48
N ARG A 84 3.69 -1.35 18.13
CA ARG A 84 4.37 -2.21 17.16
C ARG A 84 3.47 -2.56 15.99
N VAL A 85 3.92 -2.17 14.81
CA VAL A 85 3.29 -2.55 13.54
C VAL A 85 3.82 -3.91 13.08
N VAL A 86 2.91 -4.83 12.75
CA VAL A 86 3.21 -6.17 12.23
C VAL A 86 2.39 -6.46 10.98
N ALA A 87 2.97 -7.21 10.04
CA ALA A 87 2.23 -7.67 8.87
C ALA A 87 1.17 -8.69 9.27
N VAL A 88 0.05 -8.72 8.55
CA VAL A 88 -0.99 -9.75 8.66
C VAL A 88 -1.27 -10.35 7.28
N ASP A 89 -1.79 -11.57 7.27
CA ASP A 89 -1.92 -12.42 6.09
C ASP A 89 -3.27 -12.31 5.37
N ARG A 90 -4.18 -11.48 5.88
CA ARG A 90 -5.49 -11.21 5.26
C ARG A 90 -6.03 -9.83 5.62
N PRO A 91 -6.85 -9.22 4.74
CA PRO A 91 -7.56 -8.00 5.07
C PRO A 91 -8.72 -8.27 6.02
N VAL A 92 -9.30 -7.22 6.58
CA VAL A 92 -10.50 -7.32 7.41
C VAL A 92 -11.68 -7.86 6.58
N GLY A 93 -12.49 -8.73 7.19
CA GLY A 93 -13.71 -9.26 6.58
C GLY A 93 -13.52 -10.34 5.51
N ARG A 94 -12.33 -10.93 5.38
CA ARG A 94 -12.06 -12.13 4.55
C ARG A 94 -11.57 -13.32 5.37
#